data_AF-A0A971KNR1-F1
#
_entry.id   AF-A0A971KNR1-F1
#
_cell.length_a   1.000
_cell.length_b   1.000
_cell.length_c   1.000
_cell.angle_alpha   90.00
_cell.angle_beta   90.00
_cell.angle_gamma   90.00
#
_symmetry.space_group_name_H-M   'P 1'
#
loop_
_entity.id
_entity.type
_entity.pdbx_description
1 polymer ?
#
loop_
_entity_poly.entity_id
_entity_poly.type
_entity_poly.pdbx_seq_one_letter_code
_entity_poly.pdbx_strand_id
1 'polypeptide(L)' 'MLKHIKRVYQQSRSLYGYPRVAAQLRKEGIQCGRNRVARLMREKGIQAKTKRKFRATTNSNHKFPIAPISLIKTFR' A
#
# COMPACT_ATOMS: atom_id res chain seq x y z
N MET A 1 0.71 -22.05 -10.68
CA MET A 1 0.83 -21.27 -9.42
C MET A 1 1.34 -19.84 -9.62
N LEU A 2 2.58 -19.62 -10.09
CA LEU A 2 3.14 -18.27 -10.22
C LEU A 2 2.32 -17.33 -11.13
N LYS A 3 1.73 -17.87 -12.21
CA LYS A 3 0.81 -17.14 -13.10
C LYS A 3 -0.39 -16.55 -12.33
N HIS A 4 -1.00 -17.32 -11.43
CA HIS A 4 -2.13 -16.85 -10.61
C HIS A 4 -1.70 -15.80 -9.59
N ILE A 5 -0.54 -15.98 -8.95
CA ILE A 5 0.04 -14.96 -8.04
C ILE A 5 0.25 -13.64 -8.78
N LYS A 6 0.85 -13.67 -9.98
CA LYS A 6 1.05 -12.47 -10.81
C LYS A 6 -0.27 -11.82 -11.22
N ARG A 7 -1.27 -12.62 -11.63
CA ARG A 7 -2.60 -12.13 -12.00
C ARG A 7 -3.25 -11.37 -10.85
N VAL A 8 -3.33 -11.99 -9.67
CA VAL A 8 -3.92 -11.36 -8.47
C VAL A 8 -3.13 -10.12 -8.05
N TYR A 9 -1.80 -10.19 -8.10
CA TYR A 9 -0.94 -9.07 -7.79
C TYR A 9 -1.17 -7.88 -8.74
N GLN A 10 -1.28 -8.13 -10.05
CA GLN A 10 -1.57 -7.11 -11.05
C GLN A 10 -2.99 -6.53 -10.90
N GLN A 11 -4.00 -7.39 -10.67
CA GLN A 11 -5.38 -6.97 -10.40
C GLN A 11 -5.48 -6.06 -9.18
N SER A 12 -4.70 -6.36 -8.13
CA SER A 12 -4.62 -5.52 -6.92
C SER A 12 -3.78 -4.25 -7.10
N ARG A 13 -3.34 -3.91 -8.33
CA ARG A 13 -2.45 -2.78 -8.63
C ARG A 13 -1.18 -2.79 -7.79
N SER A 14 -0.64 -4.00 -7.56
CA SER A 14 0.53 -4.25 -6.71
C SER A 14 0.35 -3.92 -5.23
N LEU A 15 -0.87 -3.67 -4.73
CA LEU A 15 -1.11 -3.34 -3.31
C LEU A 15 -1.07 -4.56 -2.40
N TYR A 16 -1.35 -5.76 -2.93
CA TYR A 16 -1.48 -6.95 -2.09
C TYR A 16 -0.13 -7.63 -1.87
N GLY A 17 0.18 -7.86 -0.59
CA GLY A 17 1.26 -8.77 -0.18
C GLY A 17 0.80 -10.22 -0.17
N TYR A 18 1.73 -11.13 0.12
CA TYR A 18 1.46 -12.58 0.12
C TYR A 18 0.27 -13.03 0.99
N PRO A 19 -0.09 -12.40 2.13
CA PRO A 19 -1.25 -12.84 2.91
C PRO A 19 -2.57 -12.61 2.19
N ARG A 20 -2.69 -11.45 1.51
CA ARG A 20 -3.89 -11.07 0.75
C ARG A 20 -3.96 -11.81 -0.57
N VAL A 21 -2.82 -12.00 -1.25
CA VAL A 21 -2.75 -12.83 -2.46
C VAL A 21 -3.16 -14.27 -2.15
N ALA A 22 -2.64 -14.89 -1.09
CA ALA A 22 -3.04 -16.24 -0.69
C ALA A 22 -4.54 -16.34 -0.32
N ALA A 23 -5.09 -15.32 0.34
CA ALA A 23 -6.52 -15.28 0.65
C ALA A 23 -7.39 -15.18 -0.62
N GLN A 24 -6.98 -14.36 -1.60
CA GLN A 24 -7.67 -14.24 -2.88
C GLN A 24 -7.60 -15.54 -3.69
N LEU A 25 -6.43 -16.15 -3.79
CA LEU A 25 -6.27 -17.44 -4.48
C LEU A 25 -7.15 -18.54 -3.87
N ARG A 26 -7.30 -18.56 -2.54
CA ARG A 26 -8.20 -19.48 -1.85
C ARG A 26 -9.67 -19.20 -2.16
N LYS A 27 -10.07 -17.92 -2.27
CA LYS A 27 -11.43 -17.54 -2.71
C LYS A 27 -11.72 -17.98 -4.15
N GLU A 28 -10.69 -18.01 -4.99
CA GLU A 28 -10.76 -18.49 -6.38
C GLU A 28 -10.69 -20.02 -6.49
N GLY A 29 -10.71 -20.76 -5.37
CA GLY A 29 -10.66 -22.23 -5.34
C GLY A 29 -9.27 -22.83 -5.53
N ILE A 30 -8.22 -22.00 -5.59
CA ILE A 30 -6.84 -22.47 -5.78
C ILE A 30 -6.25 -22.82 -4.41
N GLN A 31 -6.12 -24.12 -4.13
CA GLN A 31 -5.43 -24.58 -2.92
C GLN A 31 -3.94 -24.22 -2.97
N CYS A 32 -3.55 -23.28 -2.11
CA CYS A 32 -2.16 -22.89 -1.94
C CYS A 32 -1.86 -22.50 -0.48
N GLY A 33 -0.80 -23.08 0.07
CA GLY A 33 -0.32 -22.70 1.40
C GLY A 33 0.29 -21.30 1.39
N ARG A 34 0.06 -20.52 2.45
CA ARG A 34 0.64 -19.17 2.60
C ARG A 34 2.16 -19.16 2.43
N ASN A 35 2.86 -20.16 2.98
CA ASN A 35 4.33 -20.27 2.90
C ASN A 35 4.81 -20.46 1.46
N ARG A 36 4.06 -21.21 0.64
CA ARG A 36 4.38 -21.40 -0.78
C ARG A 36 4.21 -20.11 -1.56
N VAL A 37 3.13 -19.35 -1.30
CA VAL A 37 2.90 -18.04 -1.92
C VAL A 37 3.99 -17.05 -1.49
N ALA A 38 4.33 -16.99 -0.20
CA ALA A 38 5.38 -16.14 0.34
C ALA A 38 6.74 -16.43 -0.31
N ARG A 39 7.13 -17.70 -0.38
CA ARG A 39 8.39 -18.14 -1.01
C ARG A 39 8.46 -17.71 -2.48
N LEU A 40 7.41 -18.01 -3.26
CA LEU A 40 7.35 -17.66 -4.68
C LEU A 40 7.34 -16.14 -4.92
N MET A 41 6.67 -15.37 -4.07
CA MET A 41 6.71 -13.92 -4.14
C MET A 41 8.10 -13.37 -3.83
N ARG A 42 8.79 -13.92 -2.82
CA ARG A 42 10.16 -13.53 -2.44
C ARG A 42 11.17 -13.86 -3.54
N GLU A 43 11.14 -15.08 -4.08
CA GLU A 43 12.01 -15.54 -5.18
C GLU A 43 11.84 -14.70 -6.46
N LYS A 44 10.68 -14.06 -6.65
CA LYS A 44 10.38 -13.22 -7.82
C LYS A 44 10.38 -11.72 -7.54
N GLY A 45 10.80 -11.30 -6.34
CA GLY A 45 10.83 -9.89 -5.96
C GLY A 45 9.45 -9.20 -5.95
N ILE A 46 8.36 -9.98 -5.85
CA ILE A 46 6.99 -9.45 -5.83
C ILE A 46 6.69 -8.98 -4.41
N GLN A 47 6.58 -7.67 -4.22
CA GLN A 47 6.30 -7.05 -2.93
C GLN A 47 5.12 -6.08 -3.03
N ALA A 48 4.38 -5.92 -1.93
CA ALA A 48 3.30 -4.95 -1.87
C ALA A 48 3.85 -3.53 -2.01
N LYS A 49 3.30 -2.74 -2.92
CA LYS A 49 3.56 -1.30 -3.02
C LYS A 49 2.88 -0.61 -1.85
N THR A 50 3.65 -0.24 -0.84
CA THR A 50 3.21 0.64 0.24
C THR A 50 3.38 2.09 -0.21
N LYS A 51 2.37 2.94 0.03
CA LYS A 51 2.54 4.40 -0.17
C LYS A 51 3.64 4.88 0.78
N ARG A 52 4.61 5.65 0.26
CA ARG A 52 5.61 6.32 1.10
C ARG A 52 4.85 7.17 2.14
N LYS A 53 5.19 7.04 3.43
CA LYS A 53 4.59 7.88 4.46
C LYS A 53 4.80 9.34 4.06
N PHE A 54 3.73 10.13 4.13
CA PHE A 54 3.82 11.58 3.89
C PHE A 54 4.73 12.18 4.98
N ARG A 55 5.80 12.85 4.56
CA ARG A 55 6.69 13.59 5.46
C ARG A 55 6.32 15.05 5.32
N ALA A 56 5.72 15.63 6.36
CA ALA A 56 5.48 17.06 6.41
C ALA A 56 6.83 17.77 6.30
N THR A 57 6.99 18.61 5.28
CA THR A 57 8.19 19.43 5.07
C THR A 57 8.18 20.67 5.96
N THR A 58 7.00 21.07 6.43
CA THR A 58 6.81 22.21 7.31
C THR A 58 6.81 21.73 8.76
N ASN A 59 7.79 22.17 9.54
CA ASN A 59 7.76 22.03 10.99
C ASN A 59 6.79 23.07 11.56
N SER A 60 5.52 22.71 11.75
CA SER A 60 4.51 23.60 12.36
C SER A 60 4.82 23.98 13.82
N ASN A 61 5.80 23.33 14.46
CA ASN A 61 6.31 23.69 15.77
C ASN A 61 7.64 24.44 15.63
N HIS A 62 7.60 25.61 14.99
CA HIS A 62 8.75 26.50 14.87
C HIS A 62 8.49 27.82 15.60
N LYS A 63 9.54 28.42 16.14
CA LYS A 63 9.46 29.72 16.83
C LYS A 63 9.44 30.91 15.87
N PHE A 64 9.48 30.68 14.55
CA PHE A 64 9.34 31.78 13.57
C PHE A 64 7.93 32.36 13.63
N PRO A 65 7.80 33.69 13.43
CA PRO A 65 6.49 34.33 13.40
C PRO A 65 5.65 33.68 12.30
N ILE A 66 4.56 33.05 12.73
CA ILE A 66 3.53 32.56 11.84
C ILE A 66 2.93 33.81 11.21
N ALA A 67 2.99 33.93 9.87
CA ALA A 67 2.37 35.05 9.19
C ALA A 67 0.89 35.13 9.64
N PRO A 68 0.40 36.32 10.05
CA PRO A 68 -0.97 36.45 10.54
C PRO A 68 -1.92 35.98 9.44
N ILE A 69 -2.83 35.07 9.80
CA ILE A 69 -3.80 34.53 8.86
C ILE A 69 -4.78 35.64 8.44
N SER A 70 -4.47 36.35 7.35
CA SER A 70 -5.34 37.36 6.78
C SER A 70 -6.40 36.67 5.93
N LEU A 71 -7.55 36.29 6.53
CA LEU A 71 -8.87 36.14 5.88
C LEU A 71 -9.77 35.24 6.74
N ILE A 72 -10.40 35.82 7.75
CA ILE A 72 -11.77 35.41 8.09
C ILE A 72 -12.66 36.18 7.12
N LYS A 73 -12.97 35.57 5.98
CA LYS A 73 -14.10 36.01 5.16
C LYS A 73 -15.29 35.21 5.65
N THR A 74 -16.14 35.84 6.44
CA THR A 74 -17.47 35.32 6.75
C THR A 74 -18.19 35.07 5.43
N PHE A 75 -18.46 33.80 5.12
CA PHE A 75 -19.42 33.45 4.08
C PHE A 75 -20.82 33.62 4.70
N ARG A 76 -21.61 34.51 4.08
CA ARG A 76 -23.04 34.72 4.36
C ARG A 76 -23.87 33.68 3.64
#